data_AF-A0A520QIL2-F1
#
_entry.id   AF-A0A520QIL2-F1
#
_cell.length_a   1.000
_cell.length_b   1.000
_cell.length_c   1.000
_cell.angle_alpha   90.00
_cell.angle_beta   90.00
_cell.angle_gamma   90.00
#
_symmetry.space_group_name_H-M   'P 1'
#
loop_
_entity.id
_entity.type
_entity.pdbx_description
1 polymer ?
#
loop_
_entity_poly.entity_id
_entity_poly.type
_entity_poly.pdbx_seq_one_letter_code
_entity_poly.pdbx_strand_id
1 'polypeptide(L)'
;MIPRLIIITFGWWFATGLQSADLQLFLKNYCVQCHGPDKQKGDRRFDQLTGDFTQLAEAEAFQEILDQLNLGEMPPEGKPRPNPPDLKLLVAQL
;
A
#
# COMPACT_ATOMS: atom_id res chain seq x y z
N MET A 1 -51.51 0.92 0.46
CA MET A 1 -51.59 0.64 1.91
C MET A 1 -51.35 -0.86 2.10
N ILE A 2 -50.23 -1.42 2.55
CA ILE A 2 -48.90 -0.98 3.00
C ILE A 2 -47.94 -2.03 2.39
N PRO A 3 -46.88 -1.66 1.66
CA PRO A 3 -45.92 -2.61 1.12
C PRO A 3 -45.05 -3.13 2.27
N ARG A 4 -44.96 -4.46 2.44
CA ARG A 4 -44.04 -5.03 3.43
C ARG A 4 -42.65 -5.12 2.80
N LEU A 5 -41.83 -4.18 3.26
CA LEU A 5 -40.38 -4.05 3.11
C LEU A 5 -39.66 -5.39 2.97
N ILE A 6 -38.89 -5.54 1.89
CA ILE A 6 -37.66 -6.31 1.93
C ILE A 6 -36.71 -5.53 2.84
N ILE A 7 -36.51 -6.05 4.04
CA ILE A 7 -35.52 -5.58 5.00
C ILE A 7 -34.14 -5.83 4.37
N ILE A 8 -33.51 -4.77 3.85
CA ILE A 8 -32.07 -4.76 3.57
C ILE A 8 -31.37 -4.63 4.92
N THR A 9 -31.25 -5.74 5.66
CA THR A 9 -30.31 -5.83 6.78
C THR A 9 -28.96 -6.23 6.21
N PHE A 10 -28.00 -5.34 6.34
CA PHE A 10 -26.56 -5.59 6.16
C PHE A 10 -26.10 -5.96 4.74
N GLY A 11 -26.42 -5.09 3.79
CA GLY A 11 -25.75 -5.01 2.50
C GLY A 11 -24.54 -4.06 2.51
N TRP A 12 -23.81 -3.93 3.63
CA TRP A 12 -22.43 -3.44 3.60
C TRP A 12 -21.54 -4.62 3.21
N TRP A 13 -21.69 -5.05 1.96
CA TRP A 13 -20.68 -5.85 1.30
C TRP A 13 -19.58 -4.86 0.93
N PHE A 14 -18.60 -4.75 1.83
CA PHE A 14 -17.39 -3.97 1.62
C PHE A 14 -16.82 -4.28 0.24
N ALA A 15 -16.77 -3.27 -0.62
CA ALA A 15 -16.00 -3.34 -1.85
C ALA A 15 -14.51 -3.17 -1.49
N THR A 16 -13.88 -4.23 -0.96
CA THR A 16 -12.42 -4.29 -0.72
C THR A 16 -11.66 -4.60 -2.01
N GLY A 17 -11.90 -3.82 -3.07
CA GLY A 17 -11.25 -4.00 -4.38
C GLY A 17 -10.26 -2.90 -4.77
N LEU A 18 -10.22 -1.81 -4.00
CA LEU A 18 -9.42 -0.61 -4.32
C LEU A 18 -8.06 -0.57 -3.59
N GLN A 19 -7.94 -1.25 -2.43
CA GLN A 19 -6.78 -1.15 -1.54
C GLN A 19 -5.46 -1.62 -2.17
N SER A 20 -5.44 -2.77 -2.85
CA SER A 20 -4.21 -3.31 -3.44
C SER A 20 -3.72 -2.47 -4.62
N ALA A 21 -4.63 -1.96 -5.45
CA ALA A 21 -4.29 -1.08 -6.57
C ALA A 21 -3.64 0.23 -6.09
N ASP A 22 -4.14 0.80 -5.00
CA ASP A 22 -3.59 2.02 -4.40
C ASP A 22 -2.17 1.78 -3.84
N LEU A 23 -1.93 0.64 -3.19
CA LEU A 23 -0.58 0.24 -2.73
C LEU A 23 0.38 0.04 -3.89
N GLN A 24 -0.05 -0.64 -4.96
CA GLN A 24 0.78 -0.83 -6.14
C GLN A 24 1.16 0.50 -6.78
N LEU A 25 0.23 1.45 -6.82
CA LEU A 25 0.50 2.79 -7.33
C LEU A 25 1.49 3.55 -6.42
N PHE A 26 1.34 3.42 -5.10
CA PHE A 26 2.29 3.98 -4.13
C PHE A 26 3.71 3.45 -4.37
N LEU A 27 3.87 2.12 -4.42
CA LEU A 27 5.17 1.48 -4.66
C LEU A 27 5.78 1.91 -5.99
N LYS A 28 4.97 1.96 -7.05
CA LYS A 28 5.41 2.41 -8.37
C LYS A 28 5.94 3.85 -8.34
N ASN A 29 5.27 4.74 -7.64
CA ASN A 29 5.61 6.17 -7.59
C ASN A 29 6.84 6.47 -6.74
N TYR A 30 7.01 5.75 -5.62
CA TYR A 30 7.98 6.12 -4.59
C TYR A 30 9.12 5.12 -4.39
N CYS A 31 8.94 3.85 -4.79
CA CYS A 31 9.85 2.76 -4.44
C CYS A 31 10.54 2.13 -5.67
N VAL A 32 9.77 1.80 -6.70
CA VAL A 32 10.20 0.93 -7.82
C VAL A 32 11.34 1.52 -8.65
N GLN A 33 11.47 2.85 -8.76
CA GLN A 33 12.58 3.44 -9.52
C GLN A 33 13.97 3.03 -8.97
N CYS A 34 14.08 2.76 -7.67
CA CYS A 34 15.33 2.35 -7.03
C CYS A 34 15.35 0.89 -6.56
N HIS A 35 14.18 0.27 -6.43
CA HIS A 35 13.99 -1.09 -5.88
C HIS A 35 13.12 -1.94 -6.83
N GLY A 36 13.37 -1.82 -8.13
CA GLY A 36 12.64 -2.47 -9.22
C GLY A 36 13.53 -3.33 -10.10
N PRO A 37 13.06 -3.77 -11.28
CA PRO A 37 13.83 -4.66 -12.15
C PRO A 37 15.11 -4.02 -12.69
N ASP A 38 15.08 -2.72 -12.99
CA ASP A 38 16.21 -1.99 -13.57
C ASP A 38 17.29 -1.63 -12.54
N LYS A 39 16.89 -1.51 -11.26
CA LYS A 39 17.77 -1.12 -10.16
C LYS A 39 17.27 -1.72 -8.86
N GLN A 40 18.16 -2.43 -8.16
CA GLN A 40 17.85 -3.17 -6.94
C GLN A 40 18.72 -2.65 -5.78
N LYS A 41 18.51 -1.39 -5.39
CA LYS A 41 19.28 -0.83 -4.26
C LYS A 41 18.96 -1.59 -2.98
N GLY A 42 19.99 -1.86 -2.18
CA GLY A 42 19.84 -2.58 -0.91
C GLY A 42 19.24 -3.97 -1.04
N ASP A 43 19.37 -4.60 -2.21
CA ASP A 43 18.85 -5.94 -2.52
C ASP A 43 17.33 -6.10 -2.30
N ARG A 44 16.57 -5.02 -2.52
CA ARG A 44 15.09 -5.02 -2.39
C ARG A 44 14.39 -4.96 -3.75
N ARG A 45 13.31 -5.75 -3.87
CA ARG A 45 12.44 -5.91 -5.05
C ARG A 45 10.99 -5.55 -4.73
N PHE A 46 10.74 -4.26 -4.53
CA PHE A 46 9.41 -3.76 -4.17
C PHE A 46 8.42 -3.78 -5.34
N ASP A 47 8.88 -3.99 -6.58
CA ASP A 47 8.03 -4.25 -7.74
C ASP A 47 7.31 -5.61 -7.70
N GLN A 48 7.70 -6.49 -6.78
CA GLN A 48 7.14 -7.85 -6.66
C GLN A 48 6.17 -8.00 -5.48
N LEU A 49 6.06 -7.00 -4.61
CA LEU A 49 5.11 -7.03 -3.49
C LEU A 49 3.69 -7.00 -4.03
N THR A 50 2.79 -7.78 -3.44
CA THR A 50 1.39 -7.88 -3.89
C THR A 50 0.44 -7.06 -3.02
N GLY A 51 0.84 -6.76 -1.79
CA GLY A 51 -0.02 -6.22 -0.74
C GLY A 51 -0.75 -7.29 0.07
N ASP A 52 -0.32 -8.55 0.00
CA ASP A 52 -0.90 -9.65 0.79
C ASP A 52 -0.25 -9.72 2.18
N PHE A 53 -0.78 -8.94 3.11
CA PHE A 53 -0.33 -8.91 4.51
C PHE A 53 -0.57 -10.21 5.28
N THR A 54 -1.24 -11.22 4.69
CA THR A 54 -1.30 -12.56 5.31
C THR A 54 0.01 -13.31 5.16
N GLN A 55 0.87 -12.90 4.21
CA GLN A 55 2.24 -13.39 4.08
C GLN A 55 3.17 -12.59 4.99
N LEU A 56 3.85 -13.29 5.91
CA LEU A 56 4.79 -12.64 6.84
C LEU A 56 5.87 -11.84 6.11
N ALA A 57 6.42 -12.39 5.02
CA ALA A 57 7.45 -11.73 4.24
C ALA A 57 6.98 -10.40 3.59
N GLU A 58 5.71 -10.32 3.19
CA GLU A 58 5.15 -9.06 2.69
C GLU A 58 4.93 -8.06 3.82
N ALA A 59 4.36 -8.50 4.94
CA ALA A 59 4.16 -7.65 6.11
C ALA A 59 5.48 -7.04 6.62
N GLU A 60 6.55 -7.86 6.71
CA GLU A 60 7.89 -7.40 7.08
C GLU A 60 8.44 -6.39 6.06
N ALA A 61 8.31 -6.65 4.76
CA ALA A 61 8.78 -5.72 3.73
C ALA A 61 8.05 -4.37 3.78
N PHE A 62 6.74 -4.36 4.01
CA PHE A 62 5.97 -3.13 4.15
C PHE A 62 6.30 -2.38 5.45
N GLN A 63 6.61 -3.10 6.54
CA GLN A 63 7.10 -2.47 7.78
C GLN A 63 8.46 -1.80 7.56
N GLU A 64 9.40 -2.45 6.87
CA GLU A 64 10.70 -1.85 6.53
C GLU A 64 10.54 -0.58 5.67
N ILE A 65 9.60 -0.60 4.71
CA ILE A 65 9.26 0.60 3.92
C ILE A 65 8.74 1.70 4.84
N LEU A 66 7.81 1.41 5.75
CA LEU A 66 7.26 2.39 6.67
C LEU A 66 8.34 2.98 7.59
N ASP A 67 9.26 2.17 8.09
CA ASP A 67 10.36 2.61 8.95
C ASP A 67 11.27 3.59 8.21
N GLN A 68 11.67 3.26 6.98
CA GLN A 68 12.50 4.12 6.13
C GLN A 68 11.82 5.44 5.76
N LEU A 69 10.50 5.41 5.55
CA LEU A 69 9.69 6.62 5.33
C LEU A 69 9.62 7.48 6.60
N ASN A 70 9.44 6.87 7.76
CA ASN A 70 9.40 7.57 9.06
C ASN A 70 10.74 8.20 9.42
N LEU A 71 11.85 7.56 9.06
CA LEU A 71 13.19 8.12 9.20
C LEU A 71 13.47 9.25 8.19
N GLY A 72 12.63 9.41 7.17
CA GLY A 72 12.85 10.38 6.09
C GLY A 72 14.00 10.03 5.15
N GLU A 73 14.59 8.85 5.30
CA GLU A 73 15.70 8.35 4.47
C GLU A 73 15.23 8.00 3.06
N MET A 74 13.97 7.58 2.92
CA MET A 74 13.34 7.24 1.65
C MET A 74 12.13 8.14 1.34
N PRO A 75 11.85 8.36 0.05
CA PRO A 75 12.79 8.30 -1.07
C PRO A 75 14.03 9.20 -0.85
N PRO A 76 15.17 8.90 -1.49
CA PRO A 76 16.41 9.65 -1.28
C PRO A 76 16.30 11.09 -1.76
N GLU A 77 17.26 11.94 -1.37
CA GLU A 77 17.29 13.35 -1.78
C GLU A 77 17.15 13.53 -3.30
N GLY A 78 16.38 14.54 -3.70
CA GLY A 78 16.07 14.82 -5.10
C GLY A 78 14.97 13.92 -5.71
N LYS A 79 14.34 13.05 -4.91
CA LYS A 79 13.16 12.27 -5.33
C LYS A 79 11.88 12.77 -4.65
N PRO A 80 10.70 12.62 -5.30
CA PRO A 80 9.43 12.97 -4.69
C PRO A 80 9.22 12.16 -3.41
N ARG A 81 8.91 12.82 -2.30
CA ARG A 81 8.49 12.15 -1.07
C ARG A 81 6.96 12.03 -1.04
N PRO A 82 6.41 10.95 -0.46
CA PRO A 82 4.97 10.82 -0.31
C PRO A 82 4.38 11.96 0.52
N ASN A 83 3.21 12.44 0.12
CA ASN A 83 2.45 13.38 0.92
C ASN A 83 1.66 12.62 2.03
N PRO A 84 1.08 13.32 3.02
CA PRO A 84 0.34 12.64 4.08
C PRO A 84 -0.84 11.77 3.62
N PRO A 85 -1.66 12.17 2.62
CA PRO A 85 -2.65 11.27 2.01
C PRO A 85 -2.09 9.96 1.47
N ASP A 86 -0.96 10.01 0.76
CA ASP A 86 -0.33 8.81 0.18
C ASP A 86 0.23 7.90 1.28
N LEU A 87 0.85 8.47 2.33
CA LEU A 87 1.33 7.69 3.48
C LEU A 87 0.20 6.95 4.20
N LYS A 88 -1.01 7.52 4.26
CA LYS A 88 -2.16 6.86 4.88
C LYS A 88 -2.54 5.56 4.18
N LEU A 89 -2.23 5.40 2.89
CA LEU A 89 -2.48 4.16 2.16
C LEU A 89 -1.68 3.00 2.75
N LEU A 90 -0.42 3.25 3.11
CA LEU A 90 0.46 2.26 3.74
C LEU A 90 0.06 2.00 5.20
N VAL A 91 -0.14 3.07 5.97
CA VAL A 91 -0.46 2.96 7.41
C VAL A 91 -1.82 2.29 7.65
N ALA A 92 -2.77 2.39 6.73
CA ALA A 92 -4.08 1.74 6.87
C ALA A 92 -4.02 0.20 6.82
N GLN A 93 -2.87 -0.39 6.50
CA GLN A 93 -2.68 -1.84 6.36
C GLN A 93 -1.88 -2.47 7.51
N LEU A 94 -1.29 -1.66 8.39
CA LEU A 94 -0.41 -2.05 9.49
C LEU A 94 -1.07 -1.72 10.83
#